data_AF-A0A3S1E9N8-F1
#
_entry.id   AF-A0A3S1E9N8-F1
#
_cell.length_a   1.000
_cell.length_b   1.000
_cell.length_c   1.000
_cell.angle_alpha   90.00
_cell.angle_beta   90.00
_cell.angle_gamma   90.00
#
_symmetry.space_group_name_H-M   'P 1'
#
loop_
_entity.id
_entity.type
_entity.pdbx_description
1 polymer ?
#
loop_
_entity_poly.entity_id
_entity_poly.type
_entity_poly.pdbx_seq_one_letter_code
_entity_poly.pdbx_strand_id
1 'polypeptide(L)'
;MGIFDWKHWVVILVVVVLVFGTKKLKNLGTDVGESIKGFRKAMNDDEKPAEPVVPPAQPTAAPQPHTTSTLNEPHTIDVQAQKVEEPTRKDV
;
A
#
# COMPACT_ATOMS: atom_id res chain seq x y z
N MET A 1 -7.43 5.69 46.18
CA MET A 1 -8.87 5.96 45.94
C MET A 1 -8.98 7.11 44.94
N GLY A 2 -8.44 6.93 43.74
CA GLY A 2 -8.37 8.00 42.75
C GLY A 2 -8.73 7.45 41.39
N ILE A 3 -9.49 8.21 40.61
CA ILE A 3 -9.91 7.90 39.24
C ILE A 3 -8.76 7.66 38.24
N PHE A 4 -7.50 7.84 38.67
CA PHE A 4 -6.28 7.67 37.88
C PHE A 4 -5.54 6.35 38.17
N ASP A 5 -6.14 5.42 38.91
CA ASP A 5 -5.58 4.08 39.11
C ASP A 5 -5.45 3.35 37.75
N TRP A 6 -4.28 2.79 37.44
CA TRP A 6 -3.99 2.04 36.20
C TRP A 6 -5.04 0.94 35.92
N LYS A 7 -5.60 0.35 36.98
CA LYS A 7 -6.67 -0.66 36.91
C LYS A 7 -7.94 -0.12 36.25
N HIS A 8 -8.25 1.17 36.44
CA HIS A 8 -9.42 1.80 35.84
C HIS A 8 -9.28 1.90 34.30
N TRP A 9 -8.09 2.29 33.83
CA TRP A 9 -7.77 2.31 32.40
C TRP A 9 -7.85 0.94 31.76
N VAL A 10 -7.38 -0.11 32.45
CA VAL A 10 -7.51 -1.51 31.98
C VAL A 10 -8.98 -1.90 31.83
N VAL A 11 -9.83 -1.59 32.82
CA VAL A 11 -11.27 -1.91 32.76
C VAL A 11 -11.94 -1.18 31.59
N ILE A 12 -11.63 0.11 31.38
CA ILE A 12 -12.16 0.87 30.24
C ILE A 12 -11.72 0.24 28.91
N LEU A 13 -10.45 -0.15 28.78
CA LEU A 13 -9.95 -0.77 27.56
C LEU A 13 -10.71 -2.07 27.22
N VAL A 14 -10.96 -2.90 28.24
CA VAL A 14 -11.74 -4.14 28.09
C VAL A 14 -13.16 -3.83 27.63
N VAL A 15 -13.83 -2.86 28.22
CA VAL A 15 -15.20 -2.47 27.82
C VAL A 15 -15.23 -1.96 26.37
N VAL A 16 -14.27 -1.14 25.97
CA VAL A 16 -14.15 -0.67 24.58
C VAL A 16 -13.98 -1.85 23.62
N VAL A 17 -13.10 -2.80 23.92
CA VAL A 17 -12.90 -3.99 23.10
C VAL A 17 -14.18 -4.84 22.99
N LEU A 18 -14.96 -4.95 24.08
CA LEU A 18 -16.22 -5.69 24.09
C LEU A 18 -17.32 -5.00 23.26
N VAL A 19 -17.42 -3.67 23.32
CA VAL A 19 -18.41 -2.89 22.55
C VAL A 19 -18.09 -2.88 21.06
N PHE A 20 -16.83 -2.61 20.71
CA PHE A 20 -16.41 -2.54 19.31
C PHE A 20 -16.15 -3.93 18.70
N GLY A 21 -15.91 -4.94 19.54
CA GLY A 21 -15.53 -6.29 19.14
C GLY A 21 -14.09 -6.39 18.62
N THR A 22 -13.46 -7.55 18.84
CA THR A 22 -12.07 -7.80 18.42
C THR A 22 -11.88 -7.75 16.90
N LYS A 23 -12.93 -8.03 16.11
CA LYS A 23 -12.86 -8.04 14.64
C LYS A 23 -12.70 -6.64 14.05
N LYS A 24 -13.36 -5.61 14.61
CA LYS A 24 -13.20 -4.22 14.15
C LYS A 24 -11.89 -3.62 14.63
N LEU A 25 -11.52 -3.86 15.90
CA LEU A 25 -10.22 -3.43 16.45
C LEU A 25 -9.04 -4.07 15.71
N LYS A 26 -9.15 -5.32 15.27
CA LYS A 26 -8.08 -5.98 14.51
C LYS A 26 -7.91 -5.39 13.12
N ASN A 27 -8.99 -5.19 12.36
CA ASN A 27 -8.88 -4.59 11.02
C ASN A 27 -8.37 -3.15 11.10
N LEU A 28 -8.93 -2.32 11.98
CA LEU A 28 -8.52 -0.92 12.11
C LEU A 28 -7.15 -0.77 12.80
N GLY A 29 -6.87 -1.64 13.77
CA GLY A 29 -5.60 -1.67 14.49
C GLY A 29 -4.44 -2.17 13.64
N THR A 30 -4.68 -3.01 12.62
CA THR A 30 -3.64 -3.39 11.66
C THR A 30 -3.21 -2.19 10.81
N ASP A 31 -4.13 -1.46 10.18
CA ASP A 31 -3.80 -0.29 9.34
C ASP A 31 -3.10 0.82 10.14
N VAL A 32 -3.64 1.14 11.32
CA VAL A 32 -3.05 2.15 12.22
C VAL A 32 -1.73 1.65 12.82
N GLY A 33 -1.65 0.36 13.14
CA GLY A 33 -0.47 -0.29 13.69
C GLY A 33 0.70 -0.32 12.71
N GLU A 34 0.45 -0.58 11.42
CA GLU A 34 1.47 -0.55 10.37
C GLU A 34 2.06 0.85 10.19
N SER A 35 1.20 1.87 10.21
CA SER A 35 1.61 3.28 10.13
C SER A 35 2.51 3.67 11.30
N ILE A 36 2.13 3.30 12.53
CA ILE A 36 2.92 3.57 13.74
C ILE A 36 4.20 2.71 13.78
N LYS A 37 4.16 1.48 13.26
CA LYS A 37 5.32 0.57 13.20
C LYS A 37 6.42 1.13 12.30
N GLY A 38 6.07 1.69 11.14
CA GLY A 38 7.03 2.36 10.25
C GLY A 38 7.69 3.57 10.92
N PHE A 39 6.90 4.40 11.63
CA PHE A 39 7.41 5.52 12.40
C PHE A 39 8.37 5.07 13.51
N ARG A 40 7.98 4.06 14.30
CA ARG A 40 8.84 3.53 15.36
C ARG A 40 10.12 2.90 14.81
N LYS A 41 10.02 2.19 13.67
CA LYS A 41 11.16 1.59 12.97
C LYS A 41 12.15 2.67 12.54
N ALA A 42 11.68 3.73 11.86
CA ALA A 42 12.53 4.85 11.45
C ALA A 42 13.20 5.54 12.65
N MET A 43 12.46 5.75 13.74
CA MET A 43 13.02 6.34 14.97
C MET A 43 14.08 5.48 15.66
N ASN A 44 14.02 4.15 15.49
CA ASN A 44 15.01 3.23 16.07
C ASN A 44 16.16 2.92 15.09
N ASP A 45 15.95 3.05 13.78
CA ASP A 45 16.99 2.88 12.74
C ASP A 45 17.97 4.05 12.73
N ASP A 46 17.55 5.25 13.13
CA ASP A 46 18.45 6.40 13.32
C ASP A 46 19.55 6.11 14.38
N GLU A 47 19.32 5.14 15.28
CA GLU A 47 20.28 4.72 16.31
C GLU A 47 21.09 3.44 15.94
N LYS A 48 20.85 2.79 14.79
CA LYS A 48 21.58 1.57 14.38
C LYS A 48 22.06 1.64 12.91
N PRO A 49 23.34 1.29 12.60
CA PRO A 49 23.83 1.28 11.22
C PRO A 49 22.94 0.42 10.31
N ALA A 50 22.53 1.01 9.19
CA ALA A 50 21.54 0.47 8.25
C ALA A 50 21.82 -0.99 7.84
N GLU A 51 20.90 -1.90 8.19
CA GLU A 51 20.81 -3.23 7.59
C GLU A 51 19.86 -3.19 6.37
N PRO A 52 20.13 -3.93 5.28
CA PRO A 52 19.34 -3.87 4.06
C PRO A 52 17.90 -4.32 4.32
N VAL A 53 16.94 -3.44 4.03
CA VAL A 53 15.51 -3.76 4.08
C VAL A 53 15.17 -4.70 2.93
N VAL A 54 15.20 -6.01 3.19
CA VAL A 54 14.58 -7.02 2.34
C VAL A 54 13.05 -6.84 2.43
N PRO A 55 12.34 -6.58 1.32
CA PRO A 55 10.89 -6.56 1.29
C PRO A 55 10.33 -7.89 1.80
N PRO A 56 9.25 -7.93 2.60
CA PRO A 56 8.65 -9.18 3.02
C PRO A 56 8.25 -9.97 1.78
N ALA A 57 8.79 -11.19 1.68
CA ALA A 57 8.44 -12.14 0.64
C ALA A 57 6.91 -12.28 0.57
N GLN A 58 6.33 -11.92 -0.58
CA GLN A 58 5.04 -12.44 -0.97
C GLN A 58 5.14 -13.98 -0.94
N PRO A 59 4.14 -14.71 -0.43
CA PRO A 59 4.14 -16.16 -0.50
C PRO A 59 4.20 -16.61 -1.97
N THR A 60 5.38 -17.03 -2.41
CA THR A 60 5.59 -17.75 -3.65
C THR A 60 4.82 -19.07 -3.59
N ALA A 61 3.65 -19.11 -4.20
CA ALA A 61 3.06 -20.37 -4.65
C ALA A 61 3.64 -20.66 -6.05
N ALA A 62 4.66 -21.52 -6.12
CA ALA A 62 5.05 -22.22 -7.34
C ALA A 62 4.55 -23.68 -7.23
N PRO A 63 4.36 -24.47 -8.32
CA PRO A 63 4.80 -24.26 -9.71
C PRO A 63 3.72 -24.58 -10.79
N GLN A 64 3.68 -23.85 -11.92
CA GLN A 64 3.03 -24.36 -13.14
C GLN A 64 3.97 -24.28 -14.35
N PRO A 65 4.24 -25.43 -15.01
CA PRO A 65 4.99 -25.48 -16.25
C PRO A 65 4.05 -25.19 -17.43
N HIS A 66 4.27 -24.10 -18.15
CA HIS A 66 3.84 -24.01 -19.55
C HIS A 66 4.97 -23.43 -20.40
N THR A 67 5.46 -24.32 -21.24
CA THR A 67 6.36 -24.15 -22.37
C THR A 67 5.76 -23.21 -23.43
N THR A 68 6.60 -22.33 -23.94
CA THR A 68 6.62 -21.79 -25.31
C THR A 68 5.38 -22.04 -26.21
N SER A 69 4.64 -20.97 -26.53
CA SER A 69 4.09 -20.79 -27.88
C SER A 69 4.04 -19.31 -28.25
N THR A 70 4.66 -19.03 -29.38
CA THR A 70 4.81 -17.76 -30.09
C THR A 70 3.48 -17.28 -30.68
N LEU A 71 3.42 -15.99 -31.04
CA LEU A 71 2.48 -15.34 -31.95
C LEU A 71 1.18 -14.76 -31.34
N ASN A 72 1.25 -13.51 -30.88
CA ASN A 72 0.13 -12.58 -31.10
C ASN A 72 0.67 -11.16 -31.35
N GLU A 73 0.50 -10.76 -32.60
CA GLU A 73 0.92 -9.53 -33.25
C GLU A 73 0.49 -8.21 -32.55
N PRO A 74 1.08 -7.08 -32.96
CA PRO A 74 1.05 -5.81 -32.25
C PRO A 74 -0.25 -5.06 -32.51
N HIS A 75 -1.02 -4.75 -31.46
CA HIS A 75 -1.99 -3.66 -31.53
C HIS A 75 -1.28 -2.35 -31.21
N THR A 76 -0.56 -1.85 -32.22
CA THR A 76 -0.30 -0.42 -32.37
C THR A 76 -1.64 0.24 -32.69
N ILE A 77 -2.13 1.10 -31.80
CA ILE A 77 -3.17 2.06 -32.16
C ILE A 77 -2.42 3.31 -32.61
N ASP A 78 -2.29 3.40 -33.92
CA ASP A 78 -1.75 4.53 -34.67
C ASP A 78 -2.69 5.73 -34.49
N VAL A 79 -2.24 6.76 -33.78
CA VAL A 79 -2.92 8.07 -33.78
C VAL A 79 -2.14 8.99 -34.73
N GLN A 80 -2.31 8.75 -36.03
CA GLN A 80 -2.07 9.73 -37.08
C GLN A 80 -3.43 10.16 -37.65
N ALA A 81 -3.85 11.36 -37.26
CA ALA A 81 -4.88 12.12 -37.97
C ALA A 81 -4.42 13.58 -38.02
N GLN A 82 -3.54 13.83 -38.99
CA GLN A 82 -3.54 14.97 -39.91
C GLN A 82 -4.68 15.98 -39.66
N LYS A 83 -4.33 17.22 -39.28
CA LYS A 83 -5.27 18.35 -39.29
C LYS A 83 -4.67 19.52 -40.06
N VAL A 84 -5.27 19.77 -41.24
CA VAL A 84 -5.37 21.04 -41.96
C VAL A 84 -4.02 21.55 -42.52
N GLU A 85 -3.57 21.05 -43.66
CA GLU A 85 -3.97 21.53 -45.00
C GLU A 85 -4.02 23.06 -45.04
N GLU A 86 -2.96 23.61 -45.60
CA GLU A 86 -2.67 25.02 -45.81
C GLU A 86 -3.47 25.52 -47.02
N PRO A 87 -4.46 26.43 -46.86
CA PRO A 87 -5.01 27.19 -47.97
C PRO A 87 -4.37 28.58 -47.92
N THR A 88 -3.37 28.79 -48.76
CA THR A 88 -3.20 30.03 -49.55
C THR A 88 -3.84 31.29 -48.95
N ARG A 89 -3.08 32.06 -48.17
CA ARG A 89 -3.31 33.52 -48.11
C ARG A 89 -2.29 34.19 -49.03
N LYS A 90 -2.70 34.27 -50.29
CA LYS A 90 -2.11 35.14 -51.29
C LYS A 90 -2.43 36.61 -50.93
N ASP A 91 -1.53 37.49 -51.35
CA ASP A 91 -1.75 38.90 -51.68
C ASP A 91 -2.16 39.87 -50.54
N VAL A 92 -1.20 40.72 -50.13
CA VAL A 92 -1.21 42.20 -50.21
C VAL A 92 0.05 42.76 -49.53
#